data_AF-A0A413SYI6-F1
#
_entry.id   AF-A0A413SYI6-F1
#
_cell.length_a   1.000
_cell.length_b   1.000
_cell.length_c   1.000
_cell.angle_alpha   90.00
_cell.angle_beta   90.00
_cell.angle_gamma   90.00
#
_symmetry.space_group_name_H-M   'P 1'
#
loop_
_entity.id
_entity.type
_entity.pdbx_description
1 polymer ?
#
loop_
_entity_poly.entity_id
_entity_poly.type
_entity_poly.pdbx_seq_one_letter_code
_entity_poly.pdbx_strand_id
1 'polypeptide(L)'
;MSDTYISDSIKYIGADDTTLDLFENQYIVPNGVSYNSYIIMDEKIAIMDTVDQRKTDEWFDNLNKALDGKTPDYLVVSHLEPDHAANIQNFVEKYPTAKLVLSMKAKAMMPQFFEIDNLDDICITVKEGDTLELGEHKLTFIMAPMVHWPEVMVEYEEKEKILFSADGFGKFGALSADEDWACEARRYYFNIVGKYGAPVQTLLKKAANLDIKTICPLHGPILKENLGYYIDKYNTWSSYQPEDEGVLVAYASIHGNTEKAAKLIAKTLEEKGAPKVAITDLTRDDMAEAIEDAFRYSKLIIAASSYDGGVFPPMEDFLNRLSHKAYQNRTVGLVENGSWAPCAARVMKGFVENMKNITICDNTVTIKSTLKDADMDSVNALVDEILNK
;
A
#
# COMPACT_ATOMS: atom_id res chain seq x y z
N MET A 1 -21.51 -1.51 -6.46
CA MET A 1 -21.01 -0.17 -6.90
C MET A 1 -20.87 0.66 -5.65
N SER A 2 -19.64 1.07 -5.35
CA SER A 2 -19.40 2.04 -4.28
C SER A 2 -20.13 3.35 -4.55
N ASP A 3 -20.58 4.03 -3.50
CA ASP A 3 -21.13 5.38 -3.59
C ASP A 3 -20.02 6.39 -3.97
N THR A 4 -20.09 6.91 -5.20
CA THR A 4 -19.15 7.92 -5.72
C THR A 4 -19.69 9.35 -5.63
N TYR A 5 -20.92 9.54 -5.17
CA TYR A 5 -21.45 10.88 -4.94
C TYR A 5 -20.69 11.52 -3.79
N ILE A 6 -20.29 12.79 -3.89
CA ILE A 6 -19.64 13.52 -2.77
C ILE A 6 -20.58 14.66 -2.38
N SER A 7 -20.82 15.57 -3.33
CA SER A 7 -21.80 16.65 -3.22
C SER A 7 -22.18 17.17 -4.61
N ASP A 8 -22.99 18.22 -4.66
CA ASP A 8 -23.32 18.91 -5.92
C ASP A 8 -22.12 19.69 -6.49
N SER A 9 -21.27 20.22 -5.61
CA SER A 9 -20.07 21.02 -5.94
C SER A 9 -18.86 20.14 -6.25
N ILE A 10 -18.67 19.04 -5.51
CA ILE A 10 -17.51 18.18 -5.65
C ILE A 10 -17.96 16.85 -6.25
N LYS A 11 -17.40 16.48 -7.40
CA LYS A 11 -17.85 15.31 -8.17
C LYS A 11 -16.70 14.36 -8.47
N TYR A 12 -17.01 13.07 -8.46
CA TYR A 12 -16.12 12.03 -8.95
C TYR A 12 -16.11 12.02 -10.49
N ILE A 13 -14.93 11.99 -11.09
CA ILE A 13 -14.72 11.89 -12.54
C ILE A 13 -13.69 10.81 -12.92
N GLY A 14 -13.28 9.97 -11.97
CA GLY A 14 -12.36 8.85 -12.20
C GLY A 14 -12.98 7.70 -13.01
N ALA A 15 -12.26 6.58 -13.08
CA ALA A 15 -12.65 5.40 -13.84
C ALA A 15 -12.14 4.09 -13.22
N ASP A 16 -12.89 3.00 -13.42
CA ASP A 16 -12.50 1.64 -13.04
C ASP A 16 -11.77 0.94 -14.20
N ASP A 17 -10.57 0.43 -13.98
CA ASP A 17 -9.91 -0.51 -14.89
C ASP A 17 -10.00 -1.95 -14.39
N THR A 18 -11.09 -2.60 -14.79
CA THR A 18 -11.37 -4.01 -14.49
C THR A 18 -10.58 -4.99 -15.37
N THR A 19 -9.74 -4.49 -16.28
CA THR A 19 -8.99 -5.31 -17.25
C THR A 19 -7.50 -5.29 -17.03
N LEU A 20 -7.02 -4.50 -16.08
CA LEU A 20 -5.63 -4.53 -15.63
C LEU A 20 -5.36 -5.86 -14.92
N ASP A 21 -4.32 -6.57 -15.34
CA ASP A 21 -3.90 -7.84 -14.74
C ASP A 21 -2.84 -7.63 -13.64
N LEU A 22 -1.91 -6.69 -13.87
CA LEU A 22 -0.83 -6.35 -12.95
C LEU A 22 -0.74 -4.84 -12.69
N PHE A 23 -0.95 -4.43 -11.44
CA PHE A 23 -0.65 -3.08 -10.98
C PHE A 23 0.87 -2.92 -10.76
N GLU A 24 1.45 -1.78 -11.18
CA GLU A 24 2.91 -1.56 -11.26
C GLU A 24 3.68 -2.67 -12.03
N ASN A 25 3.01 -3.43 -12.91
CA ASN A 25 3.54 -4.65 -13.52
C ASN A 25 4.03 -5.71 -12.50
N GLN A 26 3.52 -5.68 -11.27
CA GLN A 26 4.00 -6.55 -10.19
C GLN A 26 2.87 -7.17 -9.35
N TYR A 27 1.81 -6.42 -9.03
CA TYR A 27 0.77 -6.87 -8.11
C TYR A 27 -0.46 -7.36 -8.86
N ILE A 28 -0.85 -8.60 -8.61
CA ILE A 28 -2.00 -9.22 -9.25
C ILE A 28 -3.27 -8.53 -8.74
N VAL A 29 -4.09 -7.99 -9.63
CA VAL A 29 -5.33 -7.28 -9.26
C VAL A 29 -6.53 -7.92 -9.94
N PRO A 30 -7.05 -9.04 -9.42
CA PRO A 30 -8.06 -9.85 -10.11
C PRO A 30 -9.39 -9.09 -10.33
N ASN A 31 -9.67 -8.11 -9.47
CA ASN A 31 -10.84 -7.24 -9.56
C ASN A 31 -10.48 -5.85 -10.12
N GLY A 32 -9.31 -5.71 -10.78
CA GLY A 32 -8.82 -4.46 -11.32
C GLY A 32 -8.46 -3.42 -10.27
N VAL A 33 -8.47 -2.15 -10.67
CA VAL A 33 -8.17 -1.00 -9.83
C VAL A 33 -9.05 0.18 -10.25
N SER A 34 -9.32 1.12 -9.34
CA SER A 34 -9.91 2.40 -9.70
C SER A 34 -8.85 3.49 -9.78
N TYR A 35 -8.92 4.34 -10.78
CA TYR A 35 -8.15 5.58 -10.88
C TYR A 35 -9.08 6.74 -10.57
N ASN A 36 -9.01 7.24 -9.34
CA ASN A 36 -9.91 8.27 -8.89
C ASN A 36 -9.37 9.64 -9.27
N SER A 37 -10.26 10.47 -9.78
CA SER A 37 -10.02 11.88 -10.05
C SER A 37 -11.30 12.64 -9.68
N TYR A 38 -11.15 13.88 -9.25
CA TYR A 38 -12.25 14.69 -8.71
C TYR A 38 -12.29 16.06 -9.36
N ILE A 39 -13.46 16.68 -9.35
CA ILE A 39 -13.65 18.06 -9.82
C ILE A 39 -14.41 18.88 -8.78
N ILE A 40 -13.92 20.07 -8.51
CA ILE A 40 -14.55 21.07 -7.64
C ILE A 40 -15.15 22.15 -8.53
N MET A 41 -16.47 22.25 -8.51
CA MET A 41 -17.26 23.22 -9.27
C MET A 41 -17.53 24.44 -8.40
N ASP A 42 -16.91 25.56 -8.76
CA ASP A 42 -17.04 26.84 -8.05
C ASP A 42 -16.92 28.03 -9.04
N GLU A 43 -16.68 29.25 -8.54
CA GLU A 43 -16.31 30.40 -9.37
C GLU A 43 -15.08 30.11 -10.24
N LYS A 44 -14.12 29.37 -9.69
CA LYS A 44 -13.01 28.75 -10.41
C LYS A 44 -13.06 27.24 -10.27
N ILE A 45 -12.86 26.54 -11.38
CA ILE A 45 -12.99 25.08 -11.44
C ILE A 45 -11.61 24.44 -11.28
N ALA A 46 -11.48 23.53 -10.30
CA ALA A 46 -10.28 22.76 -10.07
C ALA A 46 -10.52 21.27 -10.32
N ILE A 47 -9.59 20.63 -11.01
CA ILE A 47 -9.54 19.18 -11.20
C ILE A 47 -8.42 18.64 -10.31
N MET A 48 -8.70 17.55 -9.61
CA MET A 48 -7.78 16.88 -8.70
C MET A 48 -7.24 15.63 -9.38
N ASP A 49 -5.95 15.69 -9.74
CA ASP A 49 -5.20 14.67 -10.49
C ASP A 49 -5.89 14.21 -11.78
N THR A 50 -5.21 13.36 -12.53
CA THR A 50 -5.76 12.72 -13.72
C THR A 50 -5.89 11.22 -13.46
N VAL A 51 -5.79 10.39 -14.50
CA VAL A 51 -5.84 8.93 -14.40
C VAL A 51 -4.78 8.31 -15.32
N ASP A 52 -4.63 7.00 -15.21
CA ASP A 52 -3.81 6.17 -16.09
C ASP A 52 -4.19 6.34 -17.57
N GLN A 53 -3.21 6.20 -18.45
CA GLN A 53 -3.39 6.28 -19.90
C GLN A 53 -4.45 5.29 -20.42
N ARG A 54 -4.60 4.14 -19.79
CA ARG A 54 -5.60 3.12 -20.14
C ARG A 54 -7.04 3.62 -20.00
N LYS A 55 -7.25 4.67 -19.22
CA LYS A 55 -8.55 5.27 -18.91
C LYS A 55 -8.71 6.72 -19.35
N THR A 56 -7.80 7.21 -20.21
CA THR A 56 -7.85 8.56 -20.79
C THR A 56 -9.23 8.95 -21.34
N ASP A 57 -9.80 8.14 -22.23
CA ASP A 57 -11.06 8.49 -22.92
C ASP A 57 -12.23 8.55 -21.94
N GLU A 58 -12.35 7.55 -21.06
CA GLU A 58 -13.42 7.47 -20.05
C GLU A 58 -13.34 8.64 -19.05
N TRP A 59 -12.14 8.98 -18.61
CA TRP A 59 -11.93 10.14 -17.73
C TRP A 59 -12.28 11.46 -18.42
N PHE A 60 -11.90 11.65 -19.68
CA PHE A 60 -12.28 12.86 -20.41
C PHE A 60 -13.80 12.94 -20.64
N ASP A 61 -14.47 11.82 -20.90
CA ASP A 61 -15.94 11.78 -21.01
C ASP A 61 -16.61 12.18 -19.70
N ASN A 62 -16.15 11.64 -18.57
CA ASN A 62 -16.64 12.01 -17.23
C ASN A 62 -16.37 13.48 -16.92
N LEU A 63 -15.17 13.98 -17.24
CA LEU A 63 -14.79 15.37 -17.06
C LEU A 63 -15.66 16.31 -17.90
N ASN A 64 -15.83 16.03 -19.20
CA ASN A 64 -16.66 16.86 -20.10
C ASN A 64 -18.11 16.92 -19.61
N LYS A 65 -18.64 15.80 -19.12
CA LYS A 65 -19.99 15.73 -18.55
C LYS A 65 -20.11 16.56 -17.28
N ALA A 66 -19.10 16.53 -16.41
CA ALA A 66 -19.11 17.30 -15.17
C ALA A 66 -18.96 18.81 -15.40
N LEU A 67 -18.14 19.20 -16.39
CA LEU A 67 -17.91 20.59 -16.79
C LEU A 67 -19.14 21.25 -17.41
N ASP A 68 -19.99 20.48 -18.11
CA ASP A 68 -21.22 20.98 -18.77
C ASP A 68 -20.95 22.23 -19.64
N GLY A 69 -19.90 22.15 -20.46
CA GLY A 69 -19.48 23.24 -21.35
C GLY A 69 -18.64 24.35 -20.72
N LYS A 70 -18.37 24.30 -19.41
CA LYS A 70 -17.41 25.18 -18.74
C LYS A 70 -15.97 24.75 -19.01
N THR A 71 -15.03 25.66 -18.75
CA THR A 71 -13.58 25.42 -18.86
C THR A 71 -12.94 25.37 -17.48
N PRO A 72 -12.05 24.41 -17.19
CA PRO A 72 -11.33 24.35 -15.93
C PRO A 72 -10.29 25.47 -15.81
N ASP A 73 -10.09 25.96 -14.60
CA ASP A 73 -9.06 26.95 -14.26
C ASP A 73 -7.77 26.29 -13.78
N TYR A 74 -7.90 25.16 -13.06
CA TYR A 74 -6.79 24.49 -12.41
C TYR A 74 -6.80 22.97 -12.63
N LEU A 75 -5.62 22.39 -12.80
CA LEU A 75 -5.34 20.98 -12.51
C LEU A 75 -4.37 20.94 -11.34
N VAL A 76 -4.84 20.44 -10.20
CA VAL A 76 -4.02 20.14 -9.04
C VAL A 76 -3.35 18.80 -9.26
N VAL A 77 -2.02 18.76 -9.13
CA VAL A 77 -1.20 17.56 -9.31
C VAL A 77 -0.59 17.19 -7.98
N SER A 78 -1.30 16.35 -7.25
CA SER A 78 -0.96 15.90 -5.90
C SER A 78 0.13 14.83 -5.93
N HIS A 79 0.17 14.05 -7.02
CA HIS A 79 1.15 12.99 -7.25
C HIS A 79 1.47 12.81 -8.74
N LEU A 80 2.75 12.59 -9.10
CA LEU A 80 3.21 12.46 -10.49
C LEU A 80 3.30 11.01 -11.01
N GLU A 81 2.94 10.00 -10.23
CA GLU A 81 2.97 8.64 -10.76
C GLU A 81 2.02 8.49 -11.96
N PRO A 82 2.44 7.79 -13.04
CA PRO A 82 1.71 7.82 -14.31
C PRO A 82 0.24 7.36 -14.23
N ASP A 83 -0.12 6.51 -13.29
CA ASP A 83 -1.50 6.04 -13.11
C ASP A 83 -2.45 7.11 -12.54
N HIS A 84 -1.91 8.26 -12.14
CA HIS A 84 -2.65 9.47 -11.77
C HIS A 84 -2.26 10.69 -12.61
N ALA A 85 -1.14 10.65 -13.31
CA ALA A 85 -0.57 11.80 -13.99
C ALA A 85 -0.50 11.67 -15.53
N ALA A 86 -0.76 10.49 -16.11
CA ALA A 86 -0.53 10.23 -17.54
C ALA A 86 -1.25 11.22 -18.49
N ASN A 87 -2.33 11.85 -18.03
CA ASN A 87 -3.14 12.74 -18.84
C ASN A 87 -2.85 14.24 -18.62
N ILE A 88 -1.80 14.61 -17.86
CA ILE A 88 -1.42 16.02 -17.65
C ILE A 88 -1.13 16.72 -18.98
N GLN A 89 -0.37 16.10 -19.87
CA GLN A 89 -0.07 16.70 -21.18
C GLN A 89 -1.34 16.87 -22.03
N ASN A 90 -2.16 15.82 -22.14
CA ASN A 90 -3.46 15.87 -22.83
C ASN A 90 -4.37 16.97 -22.27
N PHE A 91 -4.35 17.16 -20.95
CA PHE A 91 -5.12 18.20 -20.26
C PHE A 91 -4.64 19.61 -20.65
N VAL A 92 -3.33 19.86 -20.61
CA VAL A 92 -2.76 21.18 -20.95
C VAL A 92 -2.99 21.52 -22.43
N GLU A 93 -2.86 20.55 -23.33
CA GLU A 93 -3.15 20.74 -24.76
C GLU A 93 -4.61 21.08 -25.01
N LYS A 94 -5.54 20.44 -24.28
CA LYS A 94 -6.99 20.68 -24.41
C LYS A 94 -7.44 21.98 -23.75
N TYR A 95 -6.83 22.36 -22.62
CA TYR A 95 -7.19 23.53 -21.82
C TYR A 95 -5.98 24.47 -21.64
N PRO A 96 -5.53 25.15 -22.71
CA PRO A 96 -4.27 25.91 -22.69
C PRO A 96 -4.26 27.13 -21.75
N THR A 97 -5.43 27.53 -21.24
CA THR A 97 -5.56 28.62 -20.26
C THR A 97 -5.50 28.15 -18.81
N ALA A 98 -5.66 26.84 -18.56
CA ALA A 98 -5.63 26.28 -17.22
C ALA A 98 -4.22 26.34 -16.62
N LYS A 99 -4.14 26.37 -15.29
CA LYS A 99 -2.88 26.37 -14.54
C LYS A 99 -2.67 25.04 -13.84
N LEU A 100 -1.43 24.58 -13.79
CA LEU A 100 -1.03 23.41 -13.02
C LEU A 100 -0.66 23.86 -11.61
N VAL A 101 -1.29 23.29 -10.58
CA VAL A 101 -1.01 23.60 -9.17
C VAL A 101 -0.33 22.41 -8.53
N LEU A 102 0.92 22.57 -8.09
CA LEU A 102 1.77 21.43 -7.74
C LEU A 102 2.91 21.81 -6.78
N SER A 103 3.49 20.82 -6.13
CA SER A 103 4.65 21.04 -5.26
C SER A 103 5.89 21.47 -6.06
N MET A 104 6.84 22.11 -5.39
CA MET A 104 8.12 22.52 -6.03
C MET A 104 8.87 21.32 -6.61
N LYS A 105 8.75 20.16 -5.94
CA LYS A 105 9.43 18.95 -6.36
C LYS A 105 8.74 18.31 -7.56
N ALA A 106 7.41 18.33 -7.60
CA ALA A 106 6.65 17.90 -8.76
C ALA A 106 7.01 18.77 -9.98
N LYS A 107 7.08 20.09 -9.82
CA LYS A 107 7.50 20.99 -10.90
C LYS A 107 8.88 20.64 -11.46
N ALA A 108 9.84 20.31 -10.58
CA ALA A 108 11.18 19.92 -11.00
C ALA A 108 11.24 18.55 -11.69
N MET A 109 10.28 17.66 -11.40
CA MET A 109 10.18 16.32 -12.01
C MET A 109 9.37 16.31 -13.31
N MET A 110 8.44 17.26 -13.50
CA MET A 110 7.54 17.32 -14.65
C MET A 110 8.22 17.15 -16.02
N PRO A 111 9.37 17.80 -16.33
CA PRO A 111 10.02 17.65 -17.64
C PRO A 111 10.59 16.26 -17.93
N GLN A 112 10.62 15.36 -16.92
CA GLN A 112 11.03 13.96 -17.11
C GLN A 112 9.90 13.10 -17.69
N PHE A 113 8.65 13.54 -17.54
CA PHE A 113 7.46 12.80 -17.93
C PHE A 113 6.76 13.41 -19.15
N PHE A 114 6.80 14.73 -19.31
CA PHE A 114 6.00 15.44 -20.31
C PHE A 114 6.78 16.54 -21.03
N GLU A 115 6.39 16.82 -22.27
CA GLU A 115 6.94 17.90 -23.09
C GLU A 115 5.95 19.08 -23.07
N ILE A 116 6.11 19.99 -22.09
CA ILE A 116 5.26 21.18 -21.94
C ILE A 116 6.12 22.43 -22.10
N ASP A 117 6.05 23.07 -23.27
CA ASP A 117 6.94 24.19 -23.65
C ASP A 117 6.84 25.41 -22.72
N ASN A 118 5.64 25.74 -22.24
CA ASN A 118 5.36 26.89 -21.39
C ASN A 118 5.16 26.53 -19.91
N LEU A 119 5.78 25.44 -19.45
CA LEU A 119 5.58 24.90 -18.10
C LEU A 119 5.73 25.95 -17.00
N ASP A 120 6.76 26.80 -17.09
CA ASP A 120 7.01 27.86 -16.11
C ASP A 120 5.88 28.91 -16.04
N ASP A 121 5.21 29.18 -17.16
CA ASP A 121 4.14 30.17 -17.25
C ASP A 121 2.79 29.65 -16.74
N ILE A 122 2.61 28.31 -16.75
CA ILE A 122 1.35 27.67 -16.36
C ILE A 122 1.40 27.03 -14.97
N CYS A 123 2.58 26.88 -14.37
CA CYS A 123 2.72 26.30 -13.03
C CYS A 123 2.53 27.32 -11.91
N ILE A 124 1.72 26.95 -10.93
CA ILE A 124 1.61 27.57 -9.62
C ILE A 124 2.24 26.61 -8.61
N THR A 125 3.43 26.95 -8.13
CA THR A 125 4.11 26.14 -7.11
C THR A 125 3.56 26.46 -5.73
N VAL A 126 3.11 25.43 -5.01
CA VAL A 126 2.60 25.53 -3.63
C VAL A 126 3.55 24.88 -2.63
N LYS A 127 3.48 25.34 -1.38
CA LYS A 127 4.22 24.85 -0.21
C LYS A 127 3.25 24.48 0.91
N GLU A 128 3.81 23.90 1.97
CA GLU A 128 3.07 23.59 3.20
C GLU A 128 2.26 24.81 3.70
N GLY A 129 0.95 24.64 3.83
CA GLY A 129 0.03 25.65 4.35
C GLY A 129 -0.35 26.75 3.35
N ASP A 130 0.17 26.72 2.12
CA ASP A 130 -0.34 27.59 1.06
C ASP A 130 -1.80 27.24 0.76
N THR A 131 -2.52 28.20 0.17
CA THR A 131 -3.95 28.04 -0.14
C THR A 131 -4.29 28.43 -1.57
N LEU A 132 -5.37 27.87 -2.10
CA LEU A 132 -5.96 28.22 -3.39
C LEU A 132 -7.45 28.49 -3.21
N GLU A 133 -7.84 29.74 -3.42
CA GLU A 133 -9.24 30.20 -3.38
C GLU A 133 -9.92 29.90 -4.73
N LEU A 134 -11.03 29.14 -4.67
CA LEU A 134 -11.86 28.79 -5.82
C LEU A 134 -13.18 29.57 -5.87
N GLY A 135 -13.57 30.19 -4.77
CA GLY A 135 -14.85 30.88 -4.60
C GLY A 135 -15.37 30.62 -3.19
N GLU A 136 -16.40 29.78 -3.06
CA GLU A 136 -16.86 29.28 -1.75
C GLU A 136 -15.94 28.18 -1.18
N HIS A 137 -15.22 27.48 -2.05
CA HIS A 137 -14.27 26.43 -1.73
C HIS A 137 -12.85 27.00 -1.69
N LYS A 138 -12.06 26.45 -0.76
CA LYS A 138 -10.66 26.80 -0.58
C LYS A 138 -9.85 25.56 -0.26
N LEU A 139 -8.79 25.34 -1.03
CA LEU A 139 -7.84 24.26 -0.82
C LEU A 139 -6.68 24.76 0.03
N THR A 140 -6.29 23.97 1.03
CA THR A 140 -5.03 24.12 1.78
C THR A 140 -4.10 22.96 1.43
N PHE A 141 -2.86 23.26 1.03
CA PHE A 141 -1.89 22.25 0.60
C PHE A 141 -1.02 21.77 1.76
N ILE A 142 -0.87 20.46 1.89
CA ILE A 142 -0.11 19.81 2.97
C ILE A 142 0.92 18.90 2.31
N MET A 143 2.21 19.16 2.56
CA MET A 143 3.28 18.38 1.95
C MET A 143 3.39 17.02 2.64
N ALA A 144 3.43 15.96 1.83
CA ALA A 144 3.50 14.56 2.27
C ALA A 144 4.70 13.82 1.63
N PRO A 145 5.93 14.37 1.68
CA PRO A 145 7.06 13.80 0.96
C PRO A 145 7.37 12.39 1.46
N MET A 146 7.61 11.48 0.51
CA MET A 146 7.86 10.05 0.73
C MET A 146 6.66 9.30 1.32
N VAL A 147 5.45 9.85 1.33
CA VAL A 147 4.25 9.01 1.40
C VAL A 147 4.05 8.45 -0.01
N HIS A 148 4.76 7.35 -0.31
CA HIS A 148 5.00 6.80 -1.65
C HIS A 148 6.13 7.49 -2.43
N TRP A 149 5.90 8.70 -2.94
CA TRP A 149 6.87 9.42 -3.77
C TRP A 149 7.36 10.74 -3.14
N PRO A 150 8.52 11.27 -3.57
CA PRO A 150 9.13 12.42 -2.93
C PRO A 150 8.35 13.74 -3.07
N GLU A 151 7.55 13.90 -4.12
CA GLU A 151 6.83 15.13 -4.47
C GLU A 151 5.40 15.21 -3.94
N VAL A 152 4.90 14.11 -3.37
CA VAL A 152 3.51 13.95 -2.95
C VAL A 152 3.08 15.08 -2.01
N MET A 153 1.90 15.62 -2.30
CA MET A 153 1.14 16.51 -1.45
C MET A 153 -0.30 16.02 -1.32
N VAL A 154 -1.00 16.51 -0.31
CA VAL A 154 -2.43 16.27 -0.11
C VAL A 154 -3.14 17.60 0.09
N GLU A 155 -4.43 17.63 -0.22
CA GLU A 155 -5.23 18.86 -0.19
C GLU A 155 -6.39 18.73 0.77
N TYR A 156 -6.55 19.73 1.61
CA TYR A 156 -7.71 19.86 2.46
C TYR A 156 -8.64 20.95 1.94
N GLU A 157 -9.87 20.57 1.59
CA GLU A 157 -10.94 21.48 1.21
C GLU A 157 -11.75 21.87 2.45
N GLU A 158 -11.81 23.17 2.73
CA GLU A 158 -12.29 23.66 4.03
C GLU A 158 -13.81 23.66 4.20
N LYS A 159 -14.58 23.89 3.14
CA LYS A 159 -16.03 24.11 3.23
C LYS A 159 -16.79 22.80 3.50
N GLU A 160 -16.47 21.77 2.74
CA GLU A 160 -17.05 20.43 2.84
C GLU A 160 -16.20 19.46 3.65
N LYS A 161 -15.01 19.90 4.09
CA LYS A 161 -14.14 19.15 5.03
C LYS A 161 -13.59 17.87 4.41
N ILE A 162 -13.07 17.99 3.20
CA ILE A 162 -12.59 16.86 2.40
C ILE A 162 -11.07 16.85 2.37
N LEU A 163 -10.48 15.68 2.63
CA LEU A 163 -9.07 15.42 2.40
C LEU A 163 -8.92 14.64 1.08
N PHE A 164 -8.33 15.26 0.06
CA PHE A 164 -7.81 14.56 -1.12
C PHE A 164 -6.45 14.00 -0.76
N SER A 165 -6.34 12.67 -0.61
CA SER A 165 -5.26 12.05 0.16
C SER A 165 -4.12 11.46 -0.68
N ALA A 166 -4.07 11.75 -1.98
CA ALA A 166 -3.21 11.03 -2.93
C ALA A 166 -3.40 9.50 -2.76
N ASP A 167 -2.32 8.73 -2.70
CA ASP A 167 -2.34 7.28 -2.39
C ASP A 167 -2.75 6.93 -0.96
N GLY A 168 -2.72 7.92 -0.06
CA GLY A 168 -3.16 7.73 1.30
C GLY A 168 -4.60 7.22 1.32
N PHE A 169 -4.86 6.22 2.16
CA PHE A 169 -6.16 5.57 2.36
C PHE A 169 -6.73 4.77 1.18
N GLY A 170 -5.94 4.57 0.12
CA GLY A 170 -6.35 3.75 -1.02
C GLY A 170 -6.34 2.24 -0.75
N LYS A 171 -6.93 1.48 -1.68
CA LYS A 171 -6.90 0.02 -1.74
C LYS A 171 -6.79 -0.46 -3.19
N PHE A 172 -6.31 -1.69 -3.39
CA PHE A 172 -6.50 -2.39 -4.66
C PHE A 172 -7.98 -2.77 -4.86
N GLY A 173 -8.37 -3.04 -6.11
CA GLY A 173 -9.74 -3.36 -6.50
C GLY A 173 -10.48 -2.16 -7.11
N ALA A 174 -11.24 -2.43 -8.16
CA ALA A 174 -12.15 -1.47 -8.77
C ALA A 174 -13.31 -1.10 -7.82
N LEU A 175 -13.90 0.09 -7.98
CA LEU A 175 -15.07 0.56 -7.23
C LEU A 175 -16.33 -0.29 -7.43
N SER A 176 -16.39 -0.98 -8.56
CA SER A 176 -17.42 -1.96 -8.89
C SER A 176 -17.30 -3.27 -8.12
N ALA A 177 -16.14 -3.59 -7.53
CA ALA A 177 -15.92 -4.78 -6.73
C ALA A 177 -16.57 -4.67 -5.33
N ASP A 178 -17.12 -5.78 -4.84
CA ASP A 178 -17.72 -5.89 -3.51
C ASP A 178 -16.71 -6.54 -2.55
N GLU A 179 -15.79 -5.72 -2.04
CA GLU A 179 -14.67 -6.17 -1.20
C GLU A 179 -14.57 -5.31 0.06
N ASP A 180 -14.19 -5.94 1.17
CA ASP A 180 -13.85 -5.20 2.38
C ASP A 180 -12.64 -4.29 2.14
N TRP A 181 -12.69 -3.08 2.70
CA TRP A 181 -11.62 -2.11 2.51
C TRP A 181 -10.31 -2.59 3.14
N ALA A 182 -10.35 -3.19 4.33
CA ALA A 182 -9.16 -3.34 5.16
C ALA A 182 -8.17 -4.38 4.62
N CYS A 183 -8.67 -5.43 3.97
CA CYS A 183 -7.82 -6.45 3.36
C CYS A 183 -7.01 -5.82 2.20
N GLU A 184 -7.68 -5.34 1.15
CA GLU A 184 -6.97 -4.76 0.01
C GLU A 184 -6.25 -3.45 0.35
N ALA A 185 -6.70 -2.68 1.35
CA ALA A 185 -5.99 -1.48 1.80
C ALA A 185 -4.70 -1.83 2.55
N ARG A 186 -4.67 -2.93 3.30
CA ARG A 186 -3.45 -3.42 3.94
C ARG A 186 -2.47 -3.93 2.87
N ARG A 187 -2.99 -4.68 1.89
CA ARG A 187 -2.23 -5.19 0.74
C ARG A 187 -1.60 -4.04 -0.01
N TYR A 188 -2.41 -3.04 -0.34
CA TYR A 188 -1.98 -1.78 -0.95
C TYR A 188 -0.91 -1.09 -0.11
N TYR A 189 -1.19 -0.84 1.18
CA TYR A 189 -0.30 -0.11 2.06
C TYR A 189 1.08 -0.74 2.16
N PHE A 190 1.21 -2.02 2.52
CA PHE A 190 2.53 -2.62 2.73
C PHE A 190 3.30 -2.88 1.43
N ASN A 191 2.60 -3.05 0.31
CA ASN A 191 3.23 -3.28 -0.98
C ASN A 191 3.59 -1.98 -1.72
N ILE A 192 2.91 -0.86 -1.45
CA ILE A 192 3.20 0.44 -2.06
C ILE A 192 3.96 1.31 -1.07
N VAL A 193 3.26 1.84 -0.06
CA VAL A 193 3.72 2.91 0.84
C VAL A 193 4.54 2.42 2.05
N GLY A 194 4.40 1.16 2.44
CA GLY A 194 4.69 0.65 3.79
C GLY A 194 6.11 0.84 4.30
N LYS A 195 7.08 0.99 3.38
CA LYS A 195 8.47 1.38 3.70
C LYS A 195 8.56 2.71 4.45
N TYR A 196 7.61 3.60 4.21
CA TYR A 196 7.63 5.00 4.63
C TYR A 196 6.71 5.30 5.81
N GLY A 197 6.65 4.40 6.80
CA GLY A 197 5.84 4.59 8.00
C GLY A 197 6.09 5.92 8.74
N ALA A 198 7.35 6.38 8.86
CA ALA A 198 7.65 7.66 9.54
C ALA A 198 7.13 8.92 8.79
N PRO A 199 7.31 9.03 7.46
CA PRO A 199 6.58 10.02 6.66
C PRO A 199 5.06 9.98 6.84
N VAL A 200 4.44 8.79 6.80
CA VAL A 200 2.99 8.64 6.99
C VAL A 200 2.57 9.12 8.39
N GLN A 201 3.29 8.73 9.44
CA GLN A 201 3.06 9.20 10.81
C GLN A 201 3.15 10.73 10.92
N THR A 202 4.04 11.36 10.15
CA THR A 202 4.17 12.82 10.12
C THR A 202 2.93 13.45 9.46
N LEU A 203 2.46 12.88 8.35
CA LEU A 203 1.23 13.32 7.68
C LEU A 203 0.01 13.18 8.59
N LEU A 204 -0.16 12.03 9.25
CA LEU A 204 -1.28 11.80 10.18
C LEU A 204 -1.32 12.83 11.32
N LYS A 205 -0.16 13.23 11.85
CA LYS A 205 -0.06 14.28 12.88
C LYS A 205 -0.50 15.65 12.37
N LYS A 206 -0.21 15.98 11.11
CA LYS A 206 -0.68 17.22 10.48
C LYS A 206 -2.20 17.17 10.29
N ALA A 207 -2.69 16.08 9.70
CA ALA A 207 -4.10 15.85 9.42
C ALA A 207 -4.99 15.83 10.67
N ALA A 208 -4.44 15.41 11.82
CA ALA A 208 -5.15 15.44 13.10
C ALA A 208 -5.58 16.85 13.57
N ASN A 209 -5.03 17.92 12.98
CA ASN A 209 -5.45 19.30 13.28
C ASN A 209 -6.56 19.81 12.35
N LEU A 210 -7.02 18.97 11.41
CA LEU A 210 -8.06 19.30 10.44
C LEU A 210 -9.38 18.65 10.88
N ASP A 211 -10.49 19.32 10.57
CA ASP A 211 -11.82 18.76 10.80
C ASP A 211 -12.25 17.99 9.55
N ILE A 212 -11.79 16.75 9.39
CA ILE A 212 -12.03 15.93 8.20
C ILE A 212 -13.34 15.15 8.33
N LYS A 213 -14.19 15.23 7.31
CA LYS A 213 -15.45 14.48 7.18
C LYS A 213 -15.46 13.48 6.04
N THR A 214 -14.62 13.69 5.02
CA THR A 214 -14.50 12.79 3.87
C THR A 214 -13.03 12.65 3.49
N ILE A 215 -12.60 11.45 3.14
CA ILE A 215 -11.29 11.18 2.55
C ILE A 215 -11.50 10.65 1.13
N CYS A 216 -10.84 11.29 0.18
CA CYS A 216 -10.91 11.03 -1.26
C CYS A 216 -9.53 10.55 -1.74
N PRO A 217 -9.27 9.23 -1.73
CA PRO A 217 -8.00 8.66 -2.21
C PRO A 217 -7.94 8.61 -3.74
N LEU A 218 -6.75 8.38 -4.30
CA LEU A 218 -6.55 8.17 -5.74
C LEU A 218 -6.89 6.73 -6.20
N HIS A 219 -7.03 5.80 -5.26
CA HIS A 219 -7.52 4.44 -5.52
C HIS A 219 -8.55 4.00 -4.48
N GLY A 220 -9.49 3.16 -4.86
CA GLY A 220 -10.48 2.60 -3.94
C GLY A 220 -11.58 3.58 -3.53
N PRO A 221 -12.43 3.23 -2.56
CA PRO A 221 -13.66 3.94 -2.28
C PRO A 221 -13.43 5.29 -1.58
N ILE A 222 -14.40 6.18 -1.75
CA ILE A 222 -14.50 7.43 -0.97
C ILE A 222 -14.92 7.07 0.46
N LEU A 223 -14.17 7.57 1.44
CA LEU A 223 -14.38 7.25 2.85
C LEU A 223 -15.12 8.40 3.53
N LYS A 224 -16.37 8.17 3.94
CA LYS A 224 -17.22 9.20 4.59
C LYS A 224 -17.60 8.85 6.03
N GLU A 225 -17.74 7.56 6.30
CA GLU A 225 -18.23 7.05 7.58
C GLU A 225 -17.11 6.35 8.33
N ASN A 226 -17.18 6.37 9.66
CA ASN A 226 -16.22 5.66 10.51
C ASN A 226 -14.75 6.02 10.22
N LEU A 227 -14.45 7.30 9.96
CA LEU A 227 -13.08 7.74 9.64
C LEU A 227 -12.03 7.34 10.68
N GLY A 228 -12.43 7.27 11.96
CA GLY A 228 -11.57 6.78 13.03
C GLY A 228 -11.00 5.39 12.73
N TYR A 229 -11.80 4.48 12.18
CA TYR A 229 -11.34 3.15 11.80
C TYR A 229 -10.21 3.20 10.75
N TYR A 230 -10.40 3.94 9.66
CA TYR A 230 -9.40 4.03 8.58
C TYR A 230 -8.11 4.70 9.07
N ILE A 231 -8.25 5.77 9.86
CA ILE A 231 -7.13 6.50 10.45
C ILE A 231 -6.36 5.63 11.45
N ASP A 232 -7.05 4.87 12.30
CA ASP A 232 -6.44 3.98 13.28
C ASP A 232 -5.68 2.83 12.61
N LYS A 233 -6.20 2.29 11.49
CA LYS A 233 -5.50 1.30 10.66
C LYS A 233 -4.22 1.87 10.09
N TYR A 234 -4.28 3.03 9.42
CA TYR A 234 -3.08 3.70 8.91
C TYR A 234 -2.08 4.04 10.01
N ASN A 235 -2.55 4.48 11.19
CA ASN A 235 -1.70 4.73 12.34
C ASN A 235 -0.99 3.47 12.82
N THR A 236 -1.71 2.35 12.91
CA THR A 236 -1.17 1.02 13.26
C THR A 236 -0.11 0.59 12.25
N TRP A 237 -0.43 0.62 10.97
CA TRP A 237 0.46 0.15 9.91
C TRP A 237 1.73 1.00 9.80
N SER A 238 1.58 2.32 9.82
CA SER A 238 2.71 3.26 9.70
C SER A 238 3.61 3.33 10.93
N SER A 239 3.12 2.92 12.09
CA SER A 239 3.93 2.74 13.30
C SER A 239 4.58 1.36 13.39
N TYR A 240 4.39 0.51 12.36
CA TYR A 240 4.85 -0.87 12.30
C TYR A 240 4.33 -1.75 13.45
N GLN A 241 3.22 -1.34 14.08
CA GLN A 241 2.57 -2.17 15.08
C GLN A 241 1.81 -3.30 14.38
N PRO A 242 1.82 -4.51 14.95
CA PRO A 242 0.94 -5.56 14.46
C PRO A 242 -0.51 -5.14 14.68
N GLU A 243 -1.37 -5.49 13.73
CA GLU A 243 -2.80 -5.23 13.85
C GLU A 243 -3.48 -6.28 14.73
N ASP A 244 -3.10 -7.54 14.53
CA ASP A 244 -3.69 -8.67 15.22
C ASP A 244 -2.62 -9.43 16.00
N GLU A 245 -3.00 -9.94 17.17
CA GLU A 245 -2.22 -10.96 17.85
C GLU A 245 -2.34 -12.28 17.08
N GLY A 246 -1.21 -12.82 16.64
CA GLY A 246 -1.19 -14.06 15.89
C GLY A 246 0.20 -14.42 15.39
N VAL A 247 0.26 -15.53 14.64
CA VAL A 247 1.49 -16.04 14.04
C VAL A 247 1.24 -16.29 12.55
N LEU A 248 2.06 -15.67 11.69
CA LEU A 248 2.17 -16.10 10.29
C LEU A 248 3.17 -17.26 10.20
N VAL A 249 2.79 -18.37 9.58
CA VAL A 249 3.69 -19.46 9.18
C VAL A 249 3.86 -19.38 7.66
N ALA A 250 4.95 -18.76 7.21
CA ALA A 250 5.30 -18.67 5.80
C ALA A 250 6.28 -19.78 5.42
N TYR A 251 5.96 -20.58 4.39
CA TYR A 251 6.81 -21.69 3.99
C TYR A 251 7.13 -21.74 2.50
N ALA A 252 8.30 -22.29 2.18
CA ALA A 252 8.72 -22.60 0.82
C ALA A 252 9.22 -24.05 0.73
N SER A 253 8.47 -24.91 0.03
CA SER A 253 8.74 -26.35 -0.01
C SER A 253 8.94 -26.88 -1.43
N ILE A 254 10.04 -27.61 -1.64
CA ILE A 254 10.36 -28.21 -2.95
C ILE A 254 9.52 -29.47 -3.21
N HIS A 255 9.45 -30.38 -2.23
CA HIS A 255 8.81 -31.69 -2.36
C HIS A 255 7.75 -31.96 -1.28
N GLY A 256 7.22 -30.90 -0.65
CA GLY A 256 6.15 -30.98 0.34
C GLY A 256 6.56 -31.41 1.76
N ASN A 257 7.83 -31.77 2.01
CA ASN A 257 8.24 -32.14 3.38
C ASN A 257 8.37 -30.94 4.31
N THR A 258 8.81 -29.77 3.82
CA THR A 258 8.76 -28.51 4.59
C THR A 258 7.33 -28.05 4.80
N GLU A 259 6.46 -28.21 3.80
CA GLU A 259 5.02 -27.94 3.92
C GLU A 259 4.38 -28.78 5.03
N LYS A 260 4.65 -30.09 5.06
CA LYS A 260 4.15 -30.98 6.14
C LYS A 260 4.58 -30.49 7.52
N ALA A 261 5.82 -30.04 7.65
CA ALA A 261 6.32 -29.50 8.90
C ALA A 261 5.67 -28.16 9.27
N ALA A 262 5.54 -27.24 8.30
CA ALA A 262 4.88 -25.95 8.51
C ALA A 262 3.42 -26.12 8.94
N LYS A 263 2.67 -27.02 8.27
CA LYS A 263 1.29 -27.36 8.62
C LYS A 263 1.18 -28.00 10.00
N LEU A 264 2.13 -28.85 10.39
CA LEU A 264 2.16 -29.41 11.74
C LEU A 264 2.44 -28.32 12.77
N ILE A 265 3.42 -27.46 12.54
CA ILE A 265 3.76 -26.34 13.44
C ILE A 265 2.55 -25.41 13.61
N ALA A 266 1.85 -25.09 12.53
CA ALA A 266 0.62 -24.31 12.57
C ALA A 266 -0.45 -24.98 13.45
N LYS A 267 -0.68 -26.27 13.27
CA LYS A 267 -1.60 -27.06 14.12
C LYS A 267 -1.17 -27.07 15.59
N THR A 268 0.12 -27.22 15.86
CA THR A 268 0.65 -27.22 17.23
C THR A 268 0.52 -25.83 17.89
N LEU A 269 0.69 -24.75 17.13
CA LEU A 269 0.43 -23.38 17.60
C LEU A 269 -1.04 -23.21 18.03
N GLU A 270 -1.98 -23.67 17.19
CA GLU A 270 -3.41 -23.63 17.50
C GLU A 270 -3.75 -24.47 18.74
N GLU A 271 -3.24 -25.70 18.82
CA GLU A 271 -3.44 -26.61 19.97
C GLU A 271 -2.87 -26.04 21.28
N LYS A 272 -1.82 -25.23 21.20
CA LYS A 272 -1.19 -24.54 22.33
C LYS A 272 -1.78 -23.14 22.59
N GLY A 273 -2.85 -22.76 21.90
CA GLY A 273 -3.64 -21.57 22.22
C GLY A 273 -3.19 -20.28 21.53
N ALA A 274 -2.52 -20.36 20.37
CA ALA A 274 -2.30 -19.20 19.52
C ALA A 274 -3.65 -18.52 19.17
N PRO A 275 -3.83 -17.19 19.39
CA PRO A 275 -5.09 -16.51 19.10
C PRO A 275 -5.49 -16.60 17.63
N LYS A 276 -4.50 -16.51 16.73
CA LYS A 276 -4.64 -16.65 15.29
C LYS A 276 -3.39 -17.29 14.71
N VAL A 277 -3.58 -18.25 13.81
CA VAL A 277 -2.51 -18.79 12.98
C VAL A 277 -2.90 -18.59 11.52
N ALA A 278 -2.06 -17.89 10.78
CA ALA A 278 -2.13 -17.80 9.33
C ALA A 278 -1.01 -18.66 8.74
N ILE A 279 -1.26 -19.27 7.58
CA ILE A 279 -0.28 -20.09 6.89
C ILE A 279 -0.29 -19.72 5.41
N THR A 280 0.90 -19.52 4.83
CA THR A 280 1.04 -19.18 3.42
C THR A 280 2.13 -20.02 2.75
N ASP A 281 1.81 -20.51 1.56
CA ASP A 281 2.73 -21.18 0.64
C ASP A 281 3.36 -20.16 -0.31
N LEU A 282 4.60 -19.76 -0.01
CA LEU A 282 5.33 -18.76 -0.81
C LEU A 282 5.59 -19.20 -2.26
N THR A 283 5.33 -20.48 -2.59
CA THR A 283 5.50 -21.00 -3.95
C THR A 283 4.24 -20.90 -4.81
N ARG A 284 3.07 -20.62 -4.21
CA ARG A 284 1.76 -20.72 -4.86
C ARG A 284 0.82 -19.57 -4.54
N ASP A 285 0.83 -19.12 -3.29
CA ASP A 285 -0.04 -18.05 -2.83
C ASP A 285 0.49 -16.69 -3.29
N ASP A 286 -0.35 -15.67 -3.22
CA ASP A 286 0.06 -14.32 -3.59
C ASP A 286 1.11 -13.78 -2.62
N MET A 287 2.29 -13.48 -3.17
CA MET A 287 3.40 -12.90 -2.42
C MET A 287 3.02 -11.56 -1.78
N ALA A 288 2.15 -10.76 -2.42
CA ALA A 288 1.72 -9.48 -1.86
C ALA A 288 0.86 -9.64 -0.60
N GLU A 289 0.00 -10.67 -0.56
CA GLU A 289 -0.77 -11.05 0.63
C GLU A 289 0.14 -11.61 1.72
N ALA A 290 1.11 -12.47 1.36
CA ALA A 290 2.10 -12.99 2.32
C ALA A 290 2.88 -11.86 3.00
N ILE A 291 3.21 -10.81 2.25
CA ILE A 291 3.85 -9.60 2.81
C ILE A 291 2.89 -8.87 3.74
N GLU A 292 1.61 -8.66 3.38
CA GLU A 292 0.66 -8.00 4.29
C GLU A 292 0.49 -8.77 5.60
N ASP A 293 0.37 -10.10 5.53
CA ASP A 293 0.14 -10.95 6.70
C ASP A 293 1.36 -10.93 7.64
N ALA A 294 2.57 -10.81 7.09
CA ALA A 294 3.77 -10.66 7.89
C ALA A 294 3.70 -9.40 8.77
N PHE A 295 3.25 -8.27 8.20
CA PHE A 295 3.06 -7.04 8.97
C PHE A 295 1.81 -7.08 9.86
N ARG A 296 0.78 -7.84 9.51
CA ARG A 296 -0.46 -7.97 10.29
C ARG A 296 -0.21 -8.59 11.67
N TYR A 297 0.60 -9.64 11.74
CA TYR A 297 0.82 -10.41 12.96
C TYR A 297 2.09 -10.02 13.71
N SER A 298 2.12 -10.18 15.02
CA SER A 298 3.29 -9.87 15.86
C SER A 298 4.44 -10.88 15.72
N LYS A 299 4.13 -12.07 15.21
CA LYS A 299 5.04 -13.22 15.15
C LYS A 299 5.06 -13.83 13.75
N LEU A 300 6.24 -14.28 13.33
CA LEU A 300 6.48 -14.89 12.03
C LEU A 300 7.31 -16.17 12.21
N ILE A 301 6.87 -17.28 11.64
CA ILE A 301 7.69 -18.48 11.43
C ILE A 301 8.01 -18.56 9.95
N ILE A 302 9.29 -18.61 9.61
CA ILE A 302 9.76 -18.86 8.25
C ILE A 302 10.33 -20.27 8.13
N ALA A 303 9.77 -21.04 7.19
CA ALA A 303 10.09 -22.44 6.99
C ALA A 303 10.54 -22.72 5.55
N ALA A 304 11.80 -23.09 5.34
CA ALA A 304 12.31 -23.27 3.97
C ALA A 304 13.25 -24.47 3.79
N SER A 305 13.27 -24.98 2.56
CA SER A 305 14.26 -25.96 2.12
C SER A 305 15.61 -25.28 1.88
N SER A 306 16.71 -25.98 2.21
CA SER A 306 18.05 -25.61 1.77
C SER A 306 18.16 -25.89 0.27
N TYR A 307 18.70 -24.94 -0.49
CA TYR A 307 18.77 -25.01 -1.95
C TYR A 307 20.08 -24.39 -2.44
N ASP A 308 20.88 -25.12 -3.23
CA ASP A 308 22.15 -24.68 -3.80
C ASP A 308 23.14 -24.02 -2.80
N GLY A 309 23.16 -24.51 -1.55
CA GLY A 309 24.01 -23.95 -0.48
C GLY A 309 23.44 -22.67 0.17
N GLY A 310 22.23 -22.27 -0.22
CA GLY A 310 21.45 -21.19 0.35
C GLY A 310 20.03 -21.63 0.77
N VAL A 311 19.06 -20.73 0.58
CA VAL A 311 17.64 -20.96 0.87
C VAL A 311 16.84 -21.04 -0.44
N PHE A 312 15.73 -21.77 -0.45
CA PHE A 312 14.89 -21.92 -1.64
C PHE A 312 14.38 -20.55 -2.15
N PRO A 313 14.49 -20.24 -3.47
CA PRO A 313 14.27 -18.88 -3.99
C PRO A 313 12.95 -18.19 -3.61
N PRO A 314 11.79 -18.88 -3.52
CA PRO A 314 10.55 -18.23 -3.07
C PRO A 314 10.64 -17.64 -1.65
N MET A 315 11.39 -18.28 -0.75
CA MET A 315 11.67 -17.72 0.57
C MET A 315 12.66 -16.55 0.50
N GLU A 316 13.66 -16.64 -0.38
CA GLU A 316 14.61 -15.54 -0.60
C GLU A 316 13.89 -14.28 -1.13
N ASP A 317 12.96 -14.44 -2.08
CA ASP A 317 12.14 -13.33 -2.59
C ASP A 317 11.30 -12.69 -1.48
N PHE A 318 10.60 -13.51 -0.67
CA PHE A 318 9.84 -13.03 0.48
C PHE A 318 10.70 -12.22 1.47
N LEU A 319 11.88 -12.73 1.83
CA LEU A 319 12.80 -12.04 2.75
C LEU A 319 13.37 -10.74 2.17
N ASN A 320 13.68 -10.70 0.88
CA ASN A 320 14.09 -9.49 0.19
C ASN A 320 12.98 -8.43 0.20
N ARG A 321 11.74 -8.83 -0.10
CA ARG A 321 10.58 -7.94 -0.07
C ARG A 321 10.34 -7.37 1.33
N LEU A 322 10.38 -8.18 2.38
CA LEU A 322 10.31 -7.69 3.78
C LEU A 322 11.41 -6.67 4.09
N SER A 323 12.63 -6.92 3.61
CA SER A 323 13.77 -6.01 3.79
C SER A 323 13.53 -4.67 3.09
N HIS A 324 13.04 -4.70 1.84
CA HIS A 324 12.71 -3.50 1.07
C HIS A 324 11.59 -2.67 1.72
N LYS A 325 10.66 -3.31 2.42
CA LYS A 325 9.54 -2.68 3.13
C LYS A 325 9.85 -2.33 4.59
N ALA A 326 11.12 -2.40 5.00
CA ALA A 326 11.57 -2.05 6.35
C ALA A 326 10.80 -2.79 7.47
N TYR A 327 10.53 -4.08 7.25
CA TYR A 327 9.92 -4.97 8.23
C TYR A 327 10.68 -4.93 9.56
N GLN A 328 9.96 -4.82 10.68
CA GLN A 328 10.54 -4.54 12.00
C GLN A 328 9.58 -4.84 13.15
N ASN A 329 10.12 -4.88 14.39
CA ASN A 329 9.35 -5.04 15.64
C ASN A 329 8.55 -6.35 15.70
N ARG A 330 9.19 -7.48 15.39
CA ARG A 330 8.53 -8.80 15.31
C ARG A 330 9.39 -9.87 15.96
N THR A 331 8.74 -10.94 16.40
CA THR A 331 9.42 -12.16 16.84
C THR A 331 9.44 -13.18 15.71
N VAL A 332 10.60 -13.75 15.41
CA VAL A 332 10.80 -14.65 14.26
C VAL A 332 11.31 -16.03 14.69
N GLY A 333 10.57 -17.07 14.32
CA GLY A 333 10.96 -18.47 14.42
C GLY A 333 11.54 -19.03 13.13
N LEU A 334 12.54 -19.91 13.22
CA LEU A 334 13.25 -20.47 12.07
C LEU A 334 13.06 -21.99 11.96
N VAL A 335 12.68 -22.44 10.76
CA VAL A 335 12.54 -23.87 10.42
C VAL A 335 13.28 -24.15 9.12
N GLU A 336 14.29 -25.01 9.15
CA GLU A 336 15.00 -25.44 7.94
C GLU A 336 14.77 -26.91 7.63
N ASN A 337 14.77 -27.24 6.34
CA ASN A 337 14.81 -28.62 5.85
C ASN A 337 16.00 -28.81 4.91
N GLY A 338 16.79 -29.87 5.10
CA GLY A 338 17.89 -30.23 4.20
C GLY A 338 18.31 -31.70 4.37
N SER A 339 19.02 -32.27 3.40
CA SER A 339 19.34 -33.71 3.42
C SER A 339 20.73 -34.02 4.02
N TRP A 340 21.80 -33.43 3.47
CA TRP A 340 23.19 -33.71 3.87
C TRP A 340 23.93 -32.50 4.45
N ALA A 341 23.51 -31.29 4.11
CA ALA A 341 24.07 -30.03 4.65
C ALA A 341 22.98 -28.94 4.74
N PRO A 342 22.07 -29.02 5.73
CA PRO A 342 21.11 -27.94 5.97
C PRO A 342 21.80 -26.60 6.21
N CYS A 343 21.31 -25.55 5.55
CA CYS A 343 21.85 -24.20 5.67
C CYS A 343 20.80 -23.08 5.51
N ALA A 344 19.55 -23.42 5.22
CA ALA A 344 18.48 -22.43 5.06
C ALA A 344 18.29 -21.56 6.30
N ALA A 345 18.36 -22.11 7.52
CA ALA A 345 18.17 -21.32 8.74
C ALA A 345 19.23 -20.24 8.88
N ARG A 346 20.49 -20.55 8.53
CA ARG A 346 21.59 -19.57 8.54
C ARG A 346 21.32 -18.43 7.57
N VAL A 347 20.85 -18.72 6.36
CA VAL A 347 20.55 -17.69 5.36
C VAL A 347 19.36 -16.84 5.79
N MET A 348 18.25 -17.49 6.19
CA MET A 348 17.06 -16.79 6.69
C MET A 348 17.38 -15.89 7.89
N LYS A 349 18.19 -16.38 8.84
CA LYS A 349 18.70 -15.59 9.97
C LYS A 349 19.44 -14.34 9.51
N GLY A 350 20.34 -14.48 8.53
CA GLY A 350 21.11 -13.37 7.97
C GLY A 350 20.25 -12.25 7.36
N PHE A 351 19.07 -12.56 6.84
CA PHE A 351 18.12 -11.53 6.42
C PHE A 351 17.46 -10.85 7.62
N VAL A 352 16.84 -11.63 8.50
CA VAL A 352 15.99 -11.08 9.57
C VAL A 352 16.78 -10.42 10.70
N GLU A 353 18.05 -10.78 10.92
CA GLU A 353 18.90 -10.13 11.94
C GLU A 353 19.33 -8.70 11.54
N ASN A 354 19.31 -8.40 10.24
CA ASN A 354 19.58 -7.06 9.71
C ASN A 354 18.33 -6.17 9.69
N MET A 355 17.16 -6.74 9.95
CA MET A 355 15.91 -6.00 10.08
C MET A 355 15.80 -5.38 11.48
N LYS A 356 15.19 -4.20 11.56
CA LYS A 356 15.17 -3.42 12.79
C LYS A 356 14.31 -4.09 13.87
N ASN A 357 14.82 -4.16 15.10
CA ASN A 357 14.08 -4.64 16.27
C ASN A 357 13.40 -6.02 16.06
N ILE A 358 14.04 -6.92 15.32
CA ILE A 358 13.61 -8.32 15.24
C ILE A 358 14.16 -9.10 16.43
N THR A 359 13.28 -9.85 17.10
CA THR A 359 13.67 -10.84 18.12
C THR A 359 13.64 -12.22 17.47
N ILE A 360 14.78 -12.88 17.35
CA ILE A 360 14.84 -14.23 16.78
C ILE A 360 14.69 -15.25 17.91
N CYS A 361 13.91 -16.30 17.68
CA CYS A 361 13.83 -17.43 18.60
C CYS A 361 15.19 -18.14 18.71
N ASP A 362 15.55 -18.54 19.93
CA ASP A 362 16.77 -19.27 20.23
C ASP A 362 16.68 -20.72 19.71
N ASN A 363 15.49 -21.31 19.75
CA ASN A 363 15.22 -22.63 19.20
C ASN A 363 15.02 -22.56 17.68
N THR A 364 15.82 -23.34 16.94
CA THR A 364 15.66 -23.56 15.49
C THR A 364 15.27 -25.00 15.25
N VAL A 365 14.29 -25.23 14.37
CA VAL A 365 13.90 -26.59 13.96
C VAL A 365 14.67 -26.97 12.70
N THR A 366 15.50 -28.02 12.78
CA THR A 366 16.23 -28.57 11.62
C THR A 366 15.68 -29.94 11.26
N ILE A 367 15.08 -30.05 10.09
CA ILE A 367 14.51 -31.29 9.55
C ILE A 367 15.46 -31.92 8.54
N LYS A 368 15.72 -33.22 8.70
CA LYS A 368 16.52 -33.99 7.74
C LYS A 368 15.67 -34.75 6.74
N SER A 369 15.44 -34.13 5.58
CA SER A 369 14.60 -34.59 4.46
C SER A 369 13.11 -34.72 4.80
N THR A 370 12.74 -35.51 5.80
CA THR A 370 11.36 -35.76 6.24
C THR A 370 11.26 -35.55 7.74
N LEU A 371 10.17 -34.92 8.20
CA LEU A 371 9.86 -34.80 9.62
C LEU A 371 9.65 -36.19 10.26
N LYS A 372 10.20 -36.38 11.46
CA LYS A 372 10.12 -37.61 12.26
C LYS A 372 9.71 -37.29 13.70
N ASP A 373 9.28 -38.31 14.45
CA ASP A 373 8.92 -38.17 15.87
C ASP A 373 10.04 -37.57 16.72
N ALA A 374 11.30 -37.87 16.38
CA ALA A 374 12.47 -37.31 17.07
C ALA A 374 12.62 -35.79 16.90
N ASP A 375 11.97 -35.19 15.90
CA ASP A 375 12.02 -33.74 15.67
C ASP A 375 10.97 -33.00 16.53
N MET A 376 10.01 -33.71 17.12
CA MET A 376 8.87 -33.10 17.82
C MET A 376 9.24 -32.31 19.05
N ASP A 377 10.31 -32.68 19.76
CA ASP A 377 10.81 -31.90 20.90
C ASP A 377 11.29 -30.52 20.45
N SER A 378 11.98 -30.43 19.31
CA SER A 378 12.43 -29.16 18.74
C SER A 378 11.27 -28.31 18.23
N VAL A 379 10.26 -28.94 17.62
CA VAL A 379 9.02 -28.29 17.20
C VAL A 379 8.29 -27.70 18.40
N ASN A 380 8.11 -28.50 19.45
CA ASN A 380 7.43 -28.05 20.66
C ASN A 380 8.19 -26.90 21.34
N ALA A 381 9.53 -26.98 21.41
CA ALA A 381 10.36 -25.94 21.99
C ALA A 381 10.24 -24.61 21.24
N LEU A 382 10.29 -24.62 19.90
CA LEU A 382 10.09 -23.42 19.09
C LEU A 382 8.68 -22.84 19.27
N VAL A 383 7.65 -23.70 19.24
CA VAL A 383 6.26 -23.25 19.41
C VAL A 383 6.04 -22.65 20.79
N ASP A 384 6.53 -23.29 21.86
CA ASP A 384 6.43 -22.74 23.21
C ASP A 384 7.18 -21.41 23.32
N GLU A 385 8.37 -21.32 22.75
CA GLU A 385 9.16 -20.08 22.78
C GLU A 385 8.45 -18.93 22.07
N ILE A 386 7.99 -19.13 20.83
CA ILE A 386 7.38 -18.05 20.05
C ILE A 386 6.04 -17.61 20.64
N LEU A 387 5.29 -18.50 21.31
CA LEU A 387 4.06 -18.12 22.00
C LEU A 387 4.32 -17.29 23.26
N ASN A 388 5.42 -17.55 23.97
CA ASN A 388 5.76 -16.89 25.23
C ASN A 388 6.56 -15.58 25.07
N LYS A 389 7.16 -15.34 23.90
CA LYS A 389 7.75 -14.03 23.52
C LYS A 389 6.68 -13.11 22.95
#